data_AF-A0AAP5M8W9-F1
#
_entry.id   AF-A0AAP5M8W9-F1
#
_cell.length_a   1.000
_cell.length_b   1.000
_cell.length_c   1.000
_cell.angle_alpha   90.00
_cell.angle_beta   90.00
_cell.angle_gamma   90.00
#
_symmetry.space_group_name_H-M   'P 1'
#
loop_
_entity.id
_entity.type
_entity.pdbx_description
1 polymer ?
#
loop_
_entity_poly.entity_id
_entity_poly.type
_entity_poly.pdbx_seq_one_letter_code
_entity_poly.pdbx_strand_id
1 'polypeptide(L)'
;MISYVVVFDTNTLFSGLGWRGSPYRCLELARNGQIESVTCREILLELREKLQTKQNRSPVDAAIDIEQIMAFSRLVEIPNSLKVVVDAILSVKLKTQI
;
A
#
# COMPACT_ATOMS: atom_id res chain seq x y z
N MET A 1 15.76 -21.54 -2.84
CA MET A 1 14.92 -20.75 -3.77
C MET A 1 14.93 -19.33 -3.27
N ILE A 2 15.32 -18.35 -4.08
CA ILE A 2 15.32 -16.94 -3.66
C ILE A 2 13.89 -16.44 -3.78
N SER A 3 13.25 -16.07 -2.68
CA SER A 3 11.96 -15.38 -2.67
C SER A 3 12.24 -13.88 -2.73
N TYR A 4 11.68 -13.18 -3.72
CA TYR A 4 11.77 -11.72 -3.76
C TYR A 4 10.85 -11.13 -2.69
N VAL A 5 11.42 -10.27 -1.83
CA VAL A 5 10.66 -9.48 -0.87
C VAL A 5 10.30 -8.15 -1.53
N VAL A 6 9.02 -7.84 -1.62
CA VAL A 6 8.50 -6.69 -2.37
C VAL A 6 7.62 -5.83 -1.47
N VAL A 7 7.88 -4.53 -1.49
CA VAL A 7 6.98 -3.51 -0.93
C VAL A 7 6.21 -2.89 -2.08
N PHE A 8 4.89 -2.97 -2.04
CA PHE A 8 4.05 -2.31 -3.04
C PHE A 8 3.74 -0.88 -2.60
N ASP A 9 3.97 0.08 -3.49
CA ASP A 9 3.46 1.44 -3.32
C ASP A 9 1.93 1.44 -3.23
N THR A 10 1.36 2.40 -2.49
CA THR A 10 -0.08 2.58 -2.34
C THR A 10 -0.81 2.64 -3.68
N ASN A 11 -0.24 3.27 -4.71
CA ASN A 11 -0.84 3.33 -6.05
C ASN A 11 -0.87 1.96 -6.74
N THR A 12 0.10 1.09 -6.47
CA THR A 12 0.12 -0.28 -6.98
C THR A 12 -0.98 -1.10 -6.31
N LEU A 13 -1.11 -1.01 -4.99
CA LEU A 13 -2.19 -1.68 -4.25
C LEU A 13 -3.57 -1.17 -4.70
N PHE A 14 -3.75 0.15 -4.75
CA PHE A 14 -4.98 0.80 -5.19
C PHE A 14 -5.38 0.38 -6.61
N SER A 15 -4.41 0.39 -7.54
CA SER A 15 -4.66 0.00 -8.92
C SER A 15 -4.94 -1.50 -9.05
N GLY A 16 -4.26 -2.32 -8.24
CA GLY A 16 -4.43 -3.77 -8.24
C GLY A 16 -5.79 -4.22 -7.71
N LEU A 17 -6.38 -3.49 -6.76
CA LEU A 17 -7.75 -3.74 -6.29
C LEU A 17 -8.82 -3.23 -7.26
N GLY A 18 -8.54 -2.15 -8.01
CA GLY A 18 -9.52 -1.51 -8.89
C GLY A 18 -9.57 -2.05 -10.33
N TRP A 19 -8.44 -2.50 -10.89
CA TRP A 19 -8.33 -2.87 -12.31
C TRP A 19 -7.46 -4.10 -12.54
N ARG A 20 -7.83 -4.96 -13.49
CA ARG A 20 -7.10 -6.19 -13.84
C ARG A 20 -5.86 -5.97 -14.73
N GLY A 21 -5.08 -4.94 -14.44
CA GLY A 21 -3.83 -4.62 -15.16
C GLY A 21 -2.58 -5.25 -14.55
N SER A 22 -1.41 -4.75 -14.92
CA SER A 22 -0.12 -5.18 -14.33
C SER A 22 -0.09 -5.12 -12.81
N PRO A 23 -0.64 -4.08 -12.13
CA PRO A 23 -0.70 -4.06 -10.66
C PRO A 23 -1.48 -5.22 -10.06
N TYR A 24 -2.61 -5.60 -10.66
CA TYR A 24 -3.39 -6.77 -10.23
C TYR A 24 -2.57 -8.06 -10.37
N ARG A 25 -1.84 -8.22 -11.48
CA ARG A 25 -0.95 -9.37 -11.66
C ARG A 25 0.14 -9.42 -10.60
N CYS A 26 0.71 -8.29 -10.18
CA CYS A 26 1.68 -8.26 -9.08
C CYS A 26 1.06 -8.77 -7.77
N LEU A 27 -0.19 -8.39 -7.47
CA LEU A 27 -0.90 -8.90 -6.28
C LEU A 27 -1.15 -10.41 -6.39
N GLU A 28 -1.47 -10.92 -7.58
CA GLU A 28 -1.63 -12.36 -7.81
C GLU A 28 -0.33 -13.14 -7.56
N LEU A 29 0.83 -12.60 -7.97
CA LEU A 29 2.13 -13.24 -7.67
C LEU A 29 2.34 -13.37 -6.16
N ALA A 30 2.02 -12.32 -5.39
CA ALA A 30 2.12 -12.34 -3.93
C ALA A 30 1.11 -13.29 -3.29
N ARG A 31 -0.15 -13.23 -3.74
CA ARG A 31 -1.23 -14.11 -3.27
C ARG A 31 -0.94 -15.59 -3.51
N ASN A 32 -0.26 -15.92 -4.60
CA ASN A 32 0.15 -17.27 -4.95
C ASN A 32 1.50 -17.69 -4.32
N GLY A 33 2.09 -16.86 -3.45
CA GLY A 33 3.34 -17.16 -2.75
C GLY A 33 4.58 -17.17 -3.66
N GLN A 34 4.51 -16.60 -4.86
CA GLN A 34 5.67 -16.51 -5.78
C GLN A 34 6.63 -15.38 -5.38
N ILE A 35 6.13 -14.39 -4.66
CA ILE A 35 6.90 -13.30 -4.02
C ILE A 35 6.35 -13.07 -2.63
N GLU A 36 7.19 -12.55 -1.73
CA GLU A 36 6.78 -12.17 -0.38
C GLU A 36 6.39 -10.69 -0.37
N SER A 37 5.11 -10.41 -0.15
CA SER A 37 4.64 -9.03 0.01
C SER A 37 4.90 -8.55 1.44
N VAL A 38 5.48 -7.36 1.57
CA VAL A 38 5.65 -6.67 2.84
C VAL A 38 4.94 -5.32 2.80
N THR A 39 4.27 -4.94 3.89
CA THR A 39 3.56 -3.68 4.01
C THR A 39 3.69 -3.09 5.42
N CYS A 40 3.29 -1.84 5.60
CA CYS A 40 3.29 -1.15 6.88
C CYS A 40 1.94 -0.46 7.13
N ARG A 41 1.72 0.03 8.35
CA ARG A 41 0.44 0.66 8.73
C ARG A 41 0.17 1.92 7.89
N GLU A 42 1.20 2.69 7.59
CA GLU A 42 1.12 3.94 6.84
C GLU A 42 0.60 3.70 5.41
N ILE A 43 1.12 2.68 4.72
CA ILE A 43 0.66 2.29 3.37
C ILE A 43 -0.81 1.86 3.42
N LEU A 44 -1.19 1.05 4.42
CA LEU A 44 -2.58 0.58 4.56
C LEU A 44 -3.56 1.72 4.88
N LEU A 45 -3.14 2.69 5.69
CA LEU A 45 -3.94 3.88 6.00
C LEU A 45 -4.15 4.75 4.76
N GLU A 46 -3.09 5.04 4.00
CA GLU A 46 -3.18 5.80 2.76
C GLU A 46 -4.03 5.05 1.71
N LEU A 47 -3.90 3.72 1.63
CA LEU A 47 -4.70 2.90 0.73
C LEU A 47 -6.19 3.00 1.07
N ARG A 48 -6.56 2.83 2.35
CA ARG A 48 -7.94 2.93 2.81
C ARG A 48 -8.54 4.29 2.47
N GLU A 49 -7.80 5.37 2.72
CA GLU A 49 -8.23 6.73 2.38
C GLU A 49 -8.46 6.90 0.88
N LYS A 50 -7.54 6.41 0.03
CA LYS A 50 -7.70 6.46 -1.42
C LYS A 50 -8.87 5.63 -1.92
N LEU A 51 -9.11 4.44 -1.36
CA LEU A 51 -10.25 3.59 -1.74
C LEU A 51 -11.58 4.32 -1.49
N GLN A 52 -11.71 4.99 -0.35
CA GLN A 52 -12.91 5.75 0.00
C GLN A 52 -13.07 7.00 -0.87
N THR A 53 -11.99 7.78 -1.04
CA THR A 53 -12.06 9.09 -1.72
C THR A 53 -12.02 9.02 -3.24
N LYS A 54 -11.38 7.99 -3.82
CA LYS A 54 -11.15 7.89 -5.28
C LYS A 54 -11.88 6.74 -5.96
N GLN A 55 -12.23 5.68 -5.22
CA GLN A 55 -13.03 4.56 -5.75
C GLN A 55 -14.45 4.53 -5.17
N ASN A 56 -14.83 5.52 -4.35
CA ASN A 56 -16.13 5.60 -3.68
C ASN A 56 -16.48 4.31 -2.91
N ARG A 57 -15.47 3.59 -2.40
CA ARG A 57 -15.68 2.42 -1.55
C ARG A 57 -16.31 2.87 -0.24
N SER A 58 -17.30 2.14 0.25
CA SER A 58 -17.81 2.38 1.60
C SER A 58 -16.71 2.12 2.64
N PRO A 59 -16.82 2.65 3.87
CA PRO A 59 -15.86 2.34 4.93
C PRO A 59 -15.72 0.84 5.21
N VAL A 60 -16.82 0.08 5.05
CA VAL A 60 -16.84 -1.38 5.22
C VAL A 60 -16.11 -2.06 4.08
N ASP A 61 -16.40 -1.70 2.83
CA ASP A 61 -15.71 -2.31 1.66
C ASP A 61 -14.22 -2.01 1.68
N ALA A 62 -13.84 -0.77 2.03
CA ALA A 62 -12.43 -0.41 2.16
C ALA A 62 -11.73 -1.23 3.25
N ALA A 63 -12.40 -1.53 4.38
CA ALA A 63 -11.84 -2.40 5.40
C ALA A 63 -11.66 -3.84 4.88
N ILE A 64 -12.64 -4.38 4.15
CA ILE A 64 -12.55 -5.71 3.51
C ILE A 64 -11.39 -5.76 2.51
N ASP A 65 -11.19 -4.70 1.73
CA ASP A 65 -10.07 -4.58 0.80
C ASP A 65 -8.72 -4.55 1.52
N ILE A 66 -8.61 -3.87 2.67
CA ILE A 66 -7.41 -3.89 3.50
C ILE A 66 -7.13 -5.28 4.06
N GLU A 67 -8.14 -5.98 4.59
CA GLU A 67 -8.00 -7.34 5.10
C GLU A 67 -7.53 -8.31 4.00
N GLN A 68 -8.02 -8.14 2.76
CA GLN A 68 -7.55 -8.93 1.62
C GLN A 68 -6.06 -8.72 1.33
N ILE A 69 -5.55 -7.48 1.43
CA ILE A 69 -4.11 -7.23 1.27
C ILE A 69 -3.33 -7.85 2.42
N MET A 70 -3.79 -7.66 3.66
CA MET A 70 -3.13 -8.22 4.85
C MET A 70 -3.05 -9.75 4.82
N ALA A 71 -4.03 -10.43 4.22
CA ALA A 71 -4.06 -11.90 4.14
C ALA A 71 -2.84 -12.51 3.41
N PHE A 72 -2.17 -11.75 2.54
CA PHE A 72 -0.97 -12.21 1.82
C PHE A 72 0.25 -11.32 2.01
N SER A 73 0.17 -10.30 2.88
CA SER A 73 1.28 -9.38 3.16
C SER A 73 1.77 -9.55 4.60
N ARG A 74 3.09 -9.59 4.78
CA ARG A 74 3.70 -9.49 6.11
C ARG A 74 3.71 -8.02 6.55
N LEU A 75 3.08 -7.73 7.68
CA LEU A 75 3.12 -6.41 8.29
C LEU A 75 4.48 -6.18 8.98
N VAL A 76 5.10 -5.04 8.71
CA VAL A 76 6.32 -4.58 9.38
C VAL A 76 6.10 -3.24 10.06
N GLU A 77 6.84 -3.02 11.14
CA GLU A 77 6.93 -1.73 11.81
C GLU A 77 8.11 -0.94 11.25
N ILE A 78 7.95 0.37 11.08
CA ILE A 78 9.04 1.27 10.71
C ILE A 78 9.57 1.87 12.03
N PRO A 79 10.72 1.41 12.55
CA PRO A 79 11.17 1.76 13.90
C PRO A 79 11.71 3.20 14.01
N ASN A 80 12.01 3.84 12.88
CA ASN A 80 12.66 5.15 12.84
C ASN A 80 11.66 6.25 12.48
N SER A 81 11.72 7.37 13.20
CA SER A 81 10.96 8.57 12.85
C SER A 81 11.55 9.26 11.62
N LEU A 82 10.68 9.59 10.66
CA LEU A 82 11.06 10.30 9.44
C LEU A 82 11.52 11.72 9.81
N LYS A 83 12.81 12.02 9.65
CA LYS A 83 13.32 13.40 9.77
C LYS A 83 13.15 14.13 8.44
N VAL A 84 12.16 15.00 8.39
CA VAL A 84 11.93 15.88 7.24
C VAL A 84 12.96 17.01 7.29
N VAL A 85 13.82 17.10 6.27
CA VAL A 85 14.62 18.30 6.02
C VAL A 85 13.82 19.18 5.07
N VAL A 86 13.24 20.25 5.61
CA VAL A 86 12.56 21.27 4.79
C VAL A 86 13.66 22.15 4.18
N ASP A 87 14.10 21.83 2.98
CA ASP A 87 14.96 22.73 2.21
C ASP A 87 14.08 23.72 1.44
N ALA A 88 14.39 25.01 1.52
CA ALA A 88 13.55 26.10 1.03
C ALA A 88 13.40 26.14 -0.52
N ILE A 89 14.01 25.21 -1.24
CA ILE A 89 14.14 25.23 -2.71
C ILE A 89 13.39 24.07 -3.39
N LEU A 90 12.95 23.02 -2.67
CA LEU A 90 12.21 21.91 -3.27
C LEU A 90 10.99 21.55 -2.43
N SER A 91 9.80 21.91 -2.94
CA SER A 91 8.52 21.50 -2.37
C SER A 91 8.29 19.99 -2.56
N VAL A 92 8.92 19.17 -1.72
CA VAL A 92 8.48 17.79 -1.52
C VAL A 92 7.15 17.85 -0.79
N LYS A 93 6.04 17.58 -1.50
CA LYS A 93 4.71 17.47 -0.88
C LYS A 93 4.69 16.23 0.00
N LEU A 94 5.07 16.39 1.27
CA LEU A 94 4.72 15.45 2.31
C LEU A 94 3.22 15.60 2.56
N LYS A 95 2.45 14.57 2.22
CA LYS A 95 1.05 14.48 2.62
C LYS A 95 0.99 14.11 4.09
N THR A 96 1.10 15.11 4.95
CA THR A 96 0.73 14.97 6.35
C THR A 96 -0.77 15.19 6.43
N GLN A 97 -1.54 14.11 6.58
CA GLN A 97 -2.96 14.19 6.89
C GLN A 97 -3.13 14.13 8.41
N ILE A 98 -3.63 15.24 8.97
CA ILE A 98 -4.21 15.32 10.32
C ILE A 98 -5.71 15.07 10.15
#